data_AF-A0A353RQQ6-F1
#
_entry.id   AF-A0A353RQQ6-F1
#
_cell.length_a   1.000
_cell.length_b   1.000
_cell.length_c   1.000
_cell.angle_alpha   90.00
_cell.angle_beta   90.00
_cell.angle_gamma   90.00
#
_symmetry.space_group_name_H-M   'P 1'
#
loop_
_entity.id
_entity.type
_entity.pdbx_description
1 polymer ?
#
loop_
_entity_poly.entity_id
_entity_poly.type
_entity_poly.pdbx_seq_one_letter_code
_entity_poly.pdbx_strand_id
1 'polypeptide(L)' 'MPQPLTREEQNILLDIAADAVYAAAHRQKPPRIDLASLPPALQQNGASFVTLTKYGQLRGCIGS' A
#
# COMPACT_ATOMS: atom_id res chain seq x y z
N MET A 1 -19.84 9.21 3.14
CA MET A 1 -19.02 8.14 2.54
C MET A 1 -17.91 8.82 1.76
N PRO A 2 -16.62 8.58 2.03
CA PRO A 2 -15.57 9.07 1.15
C PRO A 2 -15.76 8.51 -0.26
N GLN A 3 -15.39 9.29 -1.27
CA GLN A 3 -15.44 8.87 -2.66
C GLN A 3 -14.57 7.61 -2.86
N PRO A 4 -15.03 6.58 -3.59
CA PRO A 4 -14.18 5.44 -3.92
C PRO A 4 -12.92 5.90 -4.68
N LEU A 5 -11.77 5.32 -4.34
CA LEU A 5 -10.50 5.58 -5.01
C LEU A 5 -10.57 5.16 -6.48
N THR A 6 -9.92 5.92 -7.36
CA THR A 6 -9.77 5.53 -8.77
C THR A 6 -8.87 4.29 -8.90
N ARG A 7 -8.87 3.68 -10.09
CA ARG A 7 -7.98 2.53 -10.35
C ARG A 7 -6.52 2.95 -10.28
N GLU A 8 -6.17 4.15 -10.76
CA GLU A 8 -4.80 4.67 -10.65
C GLU A 8 -4.39 4.84 -9.19
N GLU A 9 -5.25 5.42 -8.35
CA GLU A 9 -5.00 5.59 -6.92
C GLU A 9 -4.83 4.26 -6.18
N GLN A 10 -5.65 3.25 -6.52
CA GLN A 10 -5.52 1.89 -5.96
C GLN A 10 -4.20 1.24 -6.37
N ASN A 11 -3.79 1.38 -7.63
CA ASN A 11 -2.52 0.83 -8.12
C ASN A 11 -1.33 1.47 -7.40
N ILE A 12 -1.35 2.79 -7.18
CA ILE A 12 -0.32 3.50 -6.41
C ILE A 12 -0.18 2.91 -5.00
N LEU A 13 -1.29 2.65 -4.30
CA LEU A 13 -1.25 2.05 -2.97
C LEU A 13 -0.69 0.61 -3.00
N LEU A 14 -1.05 -0.18 -4.02
CA LEU A 14 -0.54 -1.54 -4.19
C LEU A 14 0.97 -1.54 -4.48
N ASP A 15 1.47 -0.63 -5.31
CA ASP A 15 2.89 -0.49 -5.62
C ASP A 15 3.68 -0.10 -4.37
N ILE A 16 3.20 0.88 -3.59
CA ILE A 16 3.79 1.26 -2.30
C ILE A 16 3.86 0.06 -1.35
N ALA A 17 2.77 -0.71 -1.23
CA ALA A 17 2.73 -1.89 -0.38
C ALA A 17 3.70 -2.98 -0.87
N ALA A 18 3.78 -3.21 -2.18
CA ALA A 18 4.68 -4.19 -2.79
C ALA A 18 6.15 -3.83 -2.56
N ASP A 19 6.53 -2.57 -2.80
CA ASP A 19 7.90 -2.07 -2.58
C ASP A 19 8.32 -2.19 -1.12
N ALA A 20 7.42 -1.85 -0.20
CA ALA A 20 7.69 -1.96 1.24
C ALA A 20 7.90 -3.41 1.68
N VAL A 21 7.06 -4.33 1.19
CA VAL A 21 7.17 -5.76 1.47
C VAL A 21 8.44 -6.34 0.86
N TYR A 22 8.77 -5.95 -0.38
CA TYR A 22 9.99 -6.39 -1.06
C TYR A 22 11.24 -5.95 -0.30
N ALA A 23 11.34 -4.66 0.06
CA ALA A 23 12.47 -4.14 0.82
C ALA A 23 12.61 -4.85 2.17
N ALA A 24 11.50 -5.01 2.91
CA ALA A 24 11.51 -5.71 4.20
C ALA A 24 11.97 -7.17 4.07
N ALA A 25 11.47 -7.90 3.06
CA ALA A 25 11.87 -9.29 2.80
C ALA A 25 13.38 -9.42 2.51
N HIS A 26 13.97 -8.39 1.90
CA HIS A 26 15.41 -8.32 1.60
C HIS A 26 16.24 -7.62 2.68
N ARG A 27 15.67 -7.32 3.85
CA ARG A 27 16.32 -6.58 4.95
C ARG A 27 16.87 -5.20 4.52
N GLN A 28 16.18 -4.57 3.58
CA GLN A 28 16.46 -3.23 3.09
C GLN A 28 15.47 -2.23 3.68
N LYS A 29 15.80 -0.94 3.58
CA LYS A 29 14.85 0.14 3.94
C LYS A 29 13.86 0.33 2.79
N PRO A 30 12.55 0.47 3.07
CA PRO A 30 11.58 0.80 2.04
C PRO A 30 11.86 2.18 1.43
N PRO A 31 11.44 2.42 0.18
CA PRO A 31 11.58 3.73 -0.44
C PRO A 31 10.85 4.80 0.38
N ARG A 32 11.42 6.01 0.40
CA ARG A 32 10.78 7.15 1.06
C ARG A 32 9.59 7.60 0.23
N ILE A 33 8.42 7.69 0.86
CA ILE A 33 7.21 8.24 0.24
C ILE A 33 7.22 9.76 0.38
N ASP A 34 7.06 10.46 -0.73
CA ASP A 34 6.74 11.89 -0.74
C ASP A 34 5.22 12.06 -0.84
N LEU A 35 4.57 12.26 0.31
CA LEU A 35 3.11 12.39 0.37
C LEU A 35 2.57 13.55 -0.47
N ALA A 36 3.33 14.64 -0.61
CA ALA A 36 2.89 15.81 -1.37
C ALA A 36 2.80 15.53 -2.88
N SER A 37 3.50 14.50 -3.35
CA SER A 37 3.47 14.05 -4.75
C SER A 37 2.30 13.13 -5.09
N LEU A 38 1.59 12.60 -4.08
CA LEU A 38 0.48 11.67 -4.28
C LEU A 38 -0.83 12.40 -4.60
N PRO A 39 -1.82 11.74 -5.24
CA PRO A 39 -3.16 12.27 -5.40
C PRO A 39 -3.79 12.71 -4.07
N PRO A 40 -4.59 13.79 -4.02
CA PRO A 40 -5.15 14.33 -2.77
C PRO A 40 -5.92 13.31 -1.92
N ALA A 41 -6.57 12.33 -2.54
CA ALA A 41 -7.30 11.27 -1.85
C ALA A 41 -6.38 10.35 -1.02
N LEU A 42 -5.14 10.12 -1.49
CA LEU A 42 -4.15 9.28 -0.82
C LEU A 42 -3.36 10.02 0.27
N GLN A 43 -3.54 11.34 0.38
CA GLN A 43 -2.93 12.16 1.43
C GLN A 43 -3.79 12.22 2.69
N GLN A 44 -5.06 11.81 2.60
CA GLN A 44 -6.01 11.89 3.71
C GLN A 44 -5.76 10.75 4.72
N ASN A 45 -6.10 11.01 5.99
CA ASN A 45 -6.15 9.96 6.98
C ASN A 45 -7.20 8.90 6.59
N GLY A 46 -6.80 7.63 6.61
CA GLY A 46 -7.67 6.50 6.33
C GLY A 46 -7.09 5.22 6.92
N ALA A 47 -7.97 4.23 7.16
CA ALA A 47 -7.54 2.90 7.55
C ALA A 47 -7.04 2.13 6.32
N SER A 48 -6.00 1.32 6.49
CA SER A 48 -5.46 0.48 5.42
C SER A 48 -5.17 -0.92 5.91
N PHE A 49 -5.45 -1.91 5.06
CA PHE A 49 -5.17 -3.31 5.31
C PHE A 49 -4.44 -3.89 4.10
N VAL A 50 -3.29 -4.52 4.31
CA VAL A 50 -2.49 -5.17 3.28
C VAL A 50 -2.57 -6.68 3.49
N THR A 51 -3.08 -7.38 2.48
CA THR A 51 -3.15 -8.85 2.47
C THR A 51 -2.10 -9.42 1.52
N LEU A 52 -1.26 -10.30 2.04
CA LEU A 52 -0.31 -11.07 1.25
C LEU A 52 -0.88 -12.46 0.98
N THR A 53 -0.80 -12.89 -0.28
CA THR A 53 -1.17 -14.25 -0.68
C THR A 53 0.02 -14.96 -1.33
N LYS A 54 0.07 -16.29 -1.20
CA LYS A 54 1.07 -17.15 -1.86
C LYS A 54 0.38 -18.41 -2.35
N TYR A 55 0.46 -18.69 -3.65
CA TYR A 55 -0.28 -19.78 -4.30
C TYR A 55 -1.80 -19.74 -4.03
N GLY A 56 -2.37 -18.54 -4.05
CA GLY A 56 -3.79 -18.31 -3.76
C GLY A 56 -4.18 -18.44 -2.28
N GLN A 57 -3.24 -18.76 -1.39
CA GLN A 57 -3.49 -18.92 0.04
C GLN A 57 -3.07 -17.69 0.84
N LEU A 58 -3.80 -17.37 1.91
CA LEU A 58 -3.44 -16.28 2.83
C LEU A 58 -2.06 -16.54 3.44
N ARG A 59 -1.17 -15.56 3.29
CA ARG A 59 0.17 -15.58 3.90
C ARG A 59 0.29 -14.61 5.08
N GLY A 60 -0.53 -13.56 5.10
CA GLY A 60 -0.62 -12.60 6.19
C GLY A 60 -1.57 -11.45 5.85
N CYS A 61 -2.15 -10.83 6.87
CA CYS A 61 -2.96 -9.62 6.74
C CYS A 61 -2.65 -8.70 7.93
N ILE A 62 -2.30 -7.44 7.65
CA ILE A 62 -1.93 -6.43 8.64
C ILE A 62 -2.59 -5.12 8.25
N GLY A 63 -3.08 -4.36 9.23
CA GLY A 63 -3.66 -3.04 9.00
C GLY A 63 -3.84 -2.23 10.28
N SER A 64 -4.11 -0.95 10.08
CA SER A 64 -4.40 0.06 11.11
C SER A 64 -5.34 1.12 10.56
#